data_AF-A0A0Q5QHD8-F1
#
_entry.id   AF-A0A0Q5QHD8-F1
#
_cell.length_a   1.000
_cell.length_b   1.000
_cell.length_c   1.000
_cell.angle_alpha   90.00
_cell.angle_beta   90.00
_cell.angle_gamma   90.00
#
_symmetry.space_group_name_H-M   'P 1'
#
loop_
_entity.id
_entity.type
_entity.pdbx_description
1 polymer ?
#
loop_
_entity_poly.entity_id
_entity_poly.type
_entity_poly.pdbx_seq_one_letter_code
_entity_poly.pdbx_strand_id
1 'polypeptide(L)' 'MADVWLLLDNECDQQVRGRLQSHIDGCSSCLEHYGIESQLKSLISRKCGGDQAPSGLRDRLTLEIRKTVIGRAVEG' A
#
# COMPACT_ATOMS: atom_id res chain seq x y z
N MET A 1 -8.64 5.01 -19.14
CA MET A 1 -7.83 5.78 -18.18
C MET A 1 -7.37 4.78 -17.13
N ALA A 2 -6.07 4.70 -16.90
CA ALA A 2 -5.47 3.78 -15.97
C ALA A 2 -5.77 4.24 -14.54
N ASP A 3 -6.29 3.35 -13.69
CA ASP A 3 -6.60 3.64 -12.28
C ASP A 3 -5.30 3.77 -11.45
N VAL A 4 -4.57 4.87 -11.65
CA VAL A 4 -3.31 5.18 -10.95
C VAL A 4 -3.49 5.15 -9.42
N TRP A 5 -4.67 5.51 -8.93
CA TRP A 5 -5.04 5.39 -7.53
C TRP A 5 -4.96 3.96 -6.99
N LEU A 6 -5.39 2.94 -7.76
CA LEU A 6 -5.27 1.54 -7.33
C LEU A 6 -3.81 1.10 -7.24
N LEU A 7 -2.94 1.66 -8.09
CA LEU A 7 -1.50 1.44 -8.01
C LEU A 7 -0.90 2.11 -6.77
N LEU A 8 -1.23 3.38 -6.53
CA LEU A 8 -0.75 4.18 -5.40
C LEU A 8 -1.22 3.64 -4.04
N ASP A 9 -2.39 3.03 -4.00
CA ASP A 9 -3.01 2.50 -2.78
C ASP A 9 -2.66 1.03 -2.55
N ASN A 10 -1.91 0.41 -3.47
CA ASN A 10 -1.56 -1.00 -3.45
C ASN A 10 -2.78 -1.94 -3.48
N GLU A 11 -3.87 -1.48 -4.12
CA GLU A 11 -5.15 -2.19 -4.26
C GLU A 11 -5.31 -2.90 -5.61
N CYS A 12 -4.24 -2.98 -6.41
CA CYS A 12 -4.21 -3.72 -7.66
C CYS A 12 -3.52 -5.08 -7.50
N ASP A 13 -3.96 -6.05 -8.30
CA ASP A 13 -3.26 -7.33 -8.43
C ASP A 13 -1.92 -7.17 -9.17
N GLN A 14 -1.10 -8.22 -9.12
CA GLN A 14 0.25 -8.18 -9.69
C GLN A 14 0.27 -7.98 -11.21
N GLN A 15 -0.74 -8.49 -11.93
CA GLN A 15 -0.83 -8.35 -13.38
C GLN A 15 -1.16 -6.90 -13.76
N VAL A 16 -2.13 -6.31 -13.08
CA VAL A 16 -2.54 -4.91 -13.26
C VAL A 16 -1.38 -3.98 -12.89
N ARG A 17 -0.70 -4.24 -11.78
CA ARG A 17 0.51 -3.50 -11.39
C ARG A 17 1.57 -3.51 -12.48
N GLY A 18 1.92 -4.68 -13.03
CA GLY A 18 2.95 -4.78 -14.06
C GLY A 18 2.59 -4.02 -15.33
N ARG A 19 1.33 -4.10 -15.76
CA ARG A 19 0.82 -3.36 -16.92
C ARG A 19 0.86 -1.85 -16.71
N LEU A 20 0.41 -1.38 -15.55
CA LEU A 20 0.39 0.05 -15.20
C LEU A 20 1.81 0.61 -15.10
N GLN A 21 2.72 -0.11 -14.44
CA GLN A 21 4.11 0.31 -14.31
C GLN A 21 4.77 0.45 -15.69
N SER A 22 4.63 -0.57 -16.54
CA SER A 22 5.17 -0.54 -17.91
C SER A 22 4.64 0.63 -18.73
N HIS A 23 3.38 1.02 -18.54
CA HIS A 23 2.79 2.16 -19.22
C HIS A 23 3.33 3.49 -18.70
N ILE A 24 3.42 3.66 -17.38
CA ILE A 24 3.96 4.87 -16.74
C ILE A 24 5.41 5.08 -17.16
N ASP A 25 6.21 4.02 -17.16
CA ASP A 25 7.62 4.07 -17.55
C ASP A 25 7.81 4.43 -19.05
N GLY A 26 6.84 4.06 -19.89
CA GLY A 26 6.85 4.32 -21.34
C GLY A 26 6.12 5.60 -21.79
N CYS A 27 5.49 6.35 -20.88
CA CYS A 27 4.62 7.47 -21.23
C CYS A 27 4.84 8.70 -20.33
N SER A 28 5.49 9.73 -20.88
CA SER A 28 5.86 10.95 -20.14
C SER A 28 4.66 11.65 -19.48
N SER A 29 3.53 11.76 -20.16
CA SER A 29 2.34 12.40 -19.58
C SER A 29 1.81 11.61 -18.39
N CYS A 30 1.76 10.28 -18.49
CA CYS A 30 1.34 9.43 -17.38
C CYS A 30 2.32 9.45 -16.22
N LEU A 31 3.63 9.57 -16.49
CA LEU A 31 4.65 9.76 -15.45
C LEU A 31 4.47 11.09 -14.70
N GLU A 32 4.20 12.19 -15.41
CA GLU A 32 3.90 13.49 -14.79
C GLU A 32 2.63 13.44 -13.93
N HIS A 33 1.54 12.86 -14.47
CA HIS A 33 0.29 12.67 -13.73
C HIS A 33 0.51 11.81 -12.47
N TYR A 34 1.21 10.67 -12.60
CA TYR A 34 1.57 9.81 -11.47
C TYR A 34 2.37 10.56 -10.40
N GLY A 35 3.35 11.37 -10.82
CA GLY A 35 4.16 12.18 -9.92
C GLY A 35 3.32 13.17 -9.10
N ILE A 36 2.37 13.85 -9.74
CA ILE A 36 1.47 14.80 -9.06
C ILE A 36 0.57 14.07 -8.06
N GLU A 37 -0.06 12.97 -8.45
CA GLU A 37 -0.96 12.21 -7.57
C GLU A 37 -0.21 11.63 -6.36
N SER A 38 0.99 11.08 -6.57
CA SER A 38 1.87 10.59 -5.50
C SER A 38 2.25 11.69 -4.49
N GLN A 39 2.60 12.88 -4.98
CA GLN A 39 2.90 14.04 -4.14
C GLN A 39 1.68 14.51 -3.35
N LEU A 40 0.51 14.54 -3.98
CA LEU A 40 -0.76 14.91 -3.35
C LEU A 40 -1.13 13.91 -2.24
N LYS A 41 -1.08 12.60 -2.52
CA LYS A 41 -1.33 11.54 -1.53
C LYS A 41 -0.39 11.66 -0.34
N SER A 42 0.90 11.91 -0.59
CA SER A 42 1.92 12.13 0.46
C SER A 42 1.64 13.39 1.29
N LEU A 43 1.18 14.48 0.67
CA LEU A 43 0.80 15.69 1.38
C LEU A 43 -0.43 15.47 2.28
N ILE A 44 -1.47 14.83 1.74
CA ILE A 44 -2.69 14.51 2.49
C ILE A 44 -2.37 13.58 3.65
N SER A 45 -1.57 12.52 3.44
CA SER A 45 -1.16 11.62 4.51
C SER A 45 -0.48 12.36 5.67
N ARG A 46 0.42 13.31 5.37
CA ARG A 46 1.10 14.10 6.42
C ARG A 46 0.20 15.11 7.13
N LYS A 47 -0.79 15.68 6.45
CA LYS A 47 -1.64 16.75 6.99
C LYS A 47 -2.93 16.25 7.60
N CYS A 48 -3.43 15.12 7.11
CA CYS A 48 -4.76 14.59 7.40
C CYS A 48 -4.73 13.10 7.80
N GLY A 49 -3.59 12.40 7.72
CA GLY A 49 -3.47 10.98 8.08
C GLY A 49 -3.46 10.69 9.58
N GLY A 50 -4.11 11.53 10.38
CA GLY A 50 -4.15 11.42 11.83
C GLY A 50 -5.09 10.31 12.30
N ASP A 51 -4.53 9.26 12.86
CA ASP A 51 -4.61 8.89 14.27
C ASP A 51 -3.42 7.95 14.49
N GLN A 52 -2.57 8.25 15.48
CA GLN A 52 -1.46 7.35 15.76
C GLN A 52 -2.05 6.07 16.34
N ALA A 53 -1.68 4.92 15.77
CA ALA A 53 -2.03 3.63 16.34
C ALA A 53 -1.63 3.61 17.82
N PRO A 54 -2.46 3.08 18.73
CA PRO A 54 -2.13 3.00 20.15
C PRO A 54 -0.78 2.31 20.35
N SER A 55 0.03 2.80 21.29
CA SER A 55 1.40 2.32 21.53
C SER A 55 1.50 0.81 21.79
N GLY A 56 0.48 0.21 22.40
CA GLY A 56 0.40 -1.24 22.65
C GLY A 56 -0.19 -2.08 21.51
N LEU A 57 -0.67 -1.47 20.42
CA LEU A 57 -1.31 -2.22 19.33
C LEU A 57 -0.30 -3.15 18.64
N ARG A 58 0.92 -2.66 18.40
CA ARG A 58 1.98 -3.44 17.75
C ARG A 58 2.36 -4.68 18.56
N ASP A 59 2.49 -4.54 19.87
CA ASP A 59 2.86 -5.65 20.76
C ASP A 59 1.76 -6.70 20.79
N ARG A 60 0.49 -6.27 20.89
CA ARG A 60 -0.68 -7.15 20.81
C ARG A 60 -0.73 -7.89 19.48
N LEU A 61 -0.60 -7.18 18.35
CA LEU A 61 -0.59 -7.79 17.02
C LEU A 61 0.54 -8.81 16.87
N THR A 62 1.75 -8.46 17.31
CA THR A 62 2.91 -9.36 17.24
C THR A 62 2.66 -10.66 18.03
N LEU A 63 2.07 -10.55 19.22
CA LEU A 63 1.76 -11.69 20.07
C LEU A 63 0.67 -12.58 19.45
N GLU A 64 -0.41 -11.99 18.93
CA GLU A 64 -1.49 -12.74 18.28
C GLU A 64 -1.05 -13.40 16.97
N ILE A 65 -0.22 -12.72 16.17
CA ILE A 65 0.38 -13.31 14.95
C ILE A 65 1.23 -14.52 15.32
N ARG A 66 2.11 -14.41 16.32
CA ARG A 66 2.97 -15.52 16.77
C ARG A 66 2.14 -16.72 17.25
N LYS A 67 1.11 -16.48 18.07
CA LYS A 67 0.18 -17.54 18.50
C LYS A 67 -0.44 -18.26 17.31
N THR A 68 -0.93 -17.50 16.33
CA THR A 68 -1.60 -18.06 15.15
C THR A 68 -0.65 -18.88 14.28
N VAL A 69 0.58 -18.39 14.06
CA VAL A 69 1.60 -19.10 13.26
C VAL A 69 2.04 -20.39 13.96
N ILE A 70 2.26 -20.34 15.27
CA ILE A 70 2.65 -21.53 16.06
C ILE A 70 1.50 -22.54 16.12
N GLY A 71 0.27 -22.09 16.37
CA GLY A 71 -0.90 -22.98 16.41
C GLY A 71 -1.09 -23.74 15.09
N ARG A 72 -0.96 -23.05 13.95
CA ARG A 72 -1.02 -23.69 12.62
C ARG A 72 0.12 -24.67 12.35
N ALA A 73 1.29 -24.48 12.96
CA ALA A 73 2.43 -25.39 12.80
C ALA A 73 2.34 -26.65 13.68
N VAL A 74 1.54 -26.62 14.75
CA VAL A 74 1.31 -27.76 15.66
C VAL A 74 0.17 -28.66 15.17
N GLU A 75 -0.77 -28.11 14.40
CA GLU A 75 -1.92 -28.82 13.83
C GLU A 75 -1.66 -29.42 12.43
N GLY A 76 -0.50 -29.15 11.84
CA GLY A 76 -0.08 -29.62 10.51
C GLY A 76 0.84 -30.83 10.54
#